data_AF-A0A7K5DE48-F1
#
_entry.id   AF-A0A7K5DE48-F1
#
_cell.length_a   1.000
_cell.length_b   1.000
_cell.length_c   1.000
_cell.angle_alpha   90.00
_cell.angle_beta   90.00
_cell.angle_gamma   90.00
#
_symmetry.space_group_name_H-M   'P 1'
#
loop_
_entity.id
_entity.type
_entity.pdbx_description
1 polymer ?
#
loop_
_entity_poly.entity_id
_entity_poly.type
_entity_poly.pdbx_seq_one_letter_code
_entity_poly.pdbx_strand_id
1 'polypeptide(L)'
;KNPGKRPLTYNAILRGRDADDFSLPKGNTVTIAPKKQASMNVEFTIRFLRPAEALLLLTSHGIDAATLTFCLKSEVKHIEPAGVIKCKSPCYEL
;
A
#
# COMPACT_ATOMS: atom_id res chain seq x y z
N LYS A 1 6.22 -13.90 -8.96
CA LYS A 1 7.24 -14.84 -9.51
C LYS A 1 6.89 -15.12 -10.97
N ASN A 2 7.86 -15.23 -11.87
CA ASN A 2 7.63 -15.59 -13.26
C ASN A 2 8.16 -17.01 -13.55
N PRO A 3 7.31 -18.04 -13.55
CA PRO A 3 7.72 -19.40 -13.93
C PRO A 3 7.84 -19.59 -15.45
N GLY A 4 7.40 -18.63 -16.25
CA GLY A 4 7.36 -18.69 -17.70
C GLY A 4 8.73 -18.57 -18.37
N LYS A 5 8.71 -18.60 -19.71
CA LYS A 5 9.89 -18.49 -20.58
C LYS A 5 10.07 -17.07 -21.16
N ARG A 6 9.08 -16.18 -21.02
CA ARG A 6 9.11 -14.79 -21.49
C ARG A 6 9.08 -13.81 -20.32
N PRO A 7 9.60 -12.58 -20.46
CA PRO A 7 9.42 -11.53 -19.48
C PRO A 7 7.93 -11.30 -19.19
N LEU A 8 7.61 -11.05 -17.93
CA LEU A 8 6.24 -10.82 -17.47
C LEU A 8 6.18 -9.43 -16.85
N THR A 9 5.35 -8.56 -17.44
CA THR A 9 5.14 -7.20 -16.94
C THR A 9 3.75 -7.10 -16.34
N TYR A 10 3.68 -6.57 -15.12
CA TYR A 10 2.43 -6.23 -14.44
C TYR A 10 2.32 -4.71 -14.29
N ASN A 11 1.10 -4.21 -14.49
CA ASN A 11 0.69 -2.87 -14.07
C ASN A 11 -0.12 -2.99 -12.78
N ALA A 12 0.22 -2.15 -11.81
CA ALA A 12 -0.34 -2.12 -10.49
C ALA A 12 -1.35 -0.99 -10.34
N ILE A 13 -2.47 -1.27 -9.69
CA ILE A 13 -3.52 -0.28 -9.40
C ILE A 13 -3.99 -0.51 -7.96
N LEU A 14 -4.01 0.58 -7.18
CA LEU A 14 -4.63 0.62 -5.87
C LEU A 14 -6.11 1.03 -6.02
N ARG A 15 -7.01 0.31 -5.37
CA ARG A 15 -8.45 0.55 -5.36
C ARG A 15 -9.02 0.37 -3.95
N GLY A 16 -10.19 0.94 -3.70
CA GLY A 16 -10.85 0.86 -2.40
C GLY A 16 -10.98 2.22 -1.74
N ARG A 17 -11.68 2.24 -0.59
CA ARG A 17 -12.01 3.49 0.12
C ARG A 17 -10.76 4.18 0.65
N ASP A 18 -9.83 3.42 1.21
CA ASP A 18 -8.62 3.95 1.84
C ASP A 18 -7.40 3.83 0.91
N ALA A 19 -7.60 3.67 -0.40
CA ALA A 19 -6.52 3.47 -1.37
C ALA A 19 -5.52 4.63 -1.41
N ASP A 20 -5.97 5.85 -1.14
CA ASP A 20 -5.13 7.05 -1.08
C ASP A 20 -4.17 7.05 0.12
N ASP A 21 -4.39 6.16 1.11
CA ASP A 21 -3.45 5.96 2.22
C ASP A 21 -2.32 5.00 1.84
N PHE A 22 -2.38 4.34 0.69
CA PHE A 22 -1.36 3.42 0.19
C PHE A 22 -0.64 4.00 -1.02
N SER A 23 0.65 3.69 -1.16
CA SER A 23 1.46 4.17 -2.29
C SER A 23 2.43 3.12 -2.81
N LEU A 24 2.86 3.30 -4.07
CA LEU A 24 3.84 2.46 -4.75
C LEU A 24 5.08 3.30 -5.05
N PRO A 25 6.06 3.38 -4.13
CA PRO A 25 7.15 4.37 -4.18
C PRO A 25 8.08 4.20 -5.39
N LYS A 26 8.19 2.98 -5.94
CA LYS A 26 9.01 2.67 -7.11
C LYS A 26 8.24 2.72 -8.43
N GLY A 27 7.01 3.25 -8.41
CA GLY A 27 6.10 3.27 -9.54
C GLY A 27 5.19 2.04 -9.59
N ASN A 28 4.30 2.05 -10.58
CA ASN A 28 3.19 1.11 -10.71
C ASN A 28 3.46 -0.04 -11.70
N THR A 29 4.65 -0.15 -12.28
CA THR A 29 4.96 -1.24 -13.22
C THR A 29 6.08 -2.11 -12.66
N VAL A 30 5.93 -3.43 -12.76
CA VAL A 30 6.97 -4.40 -12.40
C VAL A 30 7.18 -5.39 -13.54
N THR A 31 8.42 -5.47 -14.02
CA THR A 31 8.84 -6.45 -15.03
C THR A 31 9.69 -7.53 -14.39
N ILE A 32 9.31 -8.78 -14.61
CA ILE A 32 9.97 -9.95 -14.04
C ILE A 32 10.53 -10.80 -15.18
N ALA A 33 11.86 -10.93 -15.23
CA ALA A 33 12.54 -11.78 -16.19
C ALA A 33 12.11 -13.26 -16.06
N PRO A 34 12.24 -14.07 -17.13
CA PRO A 34 11.94 -15.50 -17.09
C PRO A 34 12.63 -16.21 -15.92
N LYS A 35 11.92 -17.10 -15.24
CA LYS A 35 12.43 -17.89 -14.10
C LYS A 35 12.93 -17.06 -12.90
N LYS A 36 12.60 -15.77 -12.83
CA LYS A 36 12.97 -14.88 -11.72
C LYS A 36 11.77 -14.47 -10.87
N GLN A 37 12.06 -13.77 -9.79
CA GLN A 37 11.07 -13.11 -8.93
C GLN A 37 11.46 -11.65 -8.74
N ALA A 38 10.47 -10.82 -8.42
CA ALA A 38 10.66 -9.43 -8.05
C ALA A 38 9.83 -9.15 -6.80
N SER A 39 10.27 -8.16 -6.03
CA SER A 39 9.53 -7.63 -4.88
C SER A 39 9.01 -6.25 -5.22
N MET A 40 7.78 -5.96 -4.79
CA MET A 40 7.16 -4.65 -4.89
C MET A 40 6.89 -4.15 -3.47
N ASN A 41 7.32 -2.93 -3.17
CA ASN A 41 7.01 -2.30 -1.90
C ASN A 41 5.68 -1.58 -2.01
N VAL A 42 4.86 -1.72 -0.97
CA VAL A 42 3.63 -0.94 -0.77
C VAL A 42 3.82 -0.19 0.54
N GLU A 43 3.70 1.12 0.49
CA GLU A 43 3.79 1.96 1.69
C GLU A 43 2.39 2.36 2.14
N PHE A 44 2.22 2.52 3.45
CA PHE A 44 0.98 2.97 4.06
C PHE A 44 1.26 4.22 4.88
N THR A 45 0.51 5.29 4.63
CA THR A 45 0.58 6.57 5.34
C THR A 45 -0.71 6.78 6.12
N ILE A 46 -0.59 6.82 7.44
CA ILE A 46 -1.74 6.98 8.33
C ILE A 46 -2.17 8.44 8.32
N ARG A 47 -3.41 8.70 7.87
CA ARG A 47 -4.06 10.03 8.02
C ARG A 47 -5.02 10.09 9.20
N PHE A 48 -5.67 8.97 9.51
CA PHE A 48 -6.65 8.85 10.58
C PHE A 48 -6.36 7.63 11.44
N LEU A 49 -6.56 7.74 12.75
CA LEU A 49 -6.38 6.62 13.70
C LEU A 49 -7.57 5.65 13.63
N ARG A 50 -7.68 4.94 12.51
CA ARG A 50 -8.69 3.92 12.25
C ARG A 50 -8.11 2.83 11.34
N PRO A 51 -8.69 1.62 11.33
CA PRO A 51 -8.32 0.61 10.34
C PRO A 51 -8.53 1.12 8.91
N ALA A 52 -7.61 0.78 8.02
CA ALA A 52 -7.63 1.14 6.60
C ALA A 52 -7.59 -0.12 5.73
N GLU A 53 -8.41 -0.15 4.68
CA GLU A 53 -8.47 -1.26 3.72
C GLU A 53 -8.41 -0.79 2.26
N ALA A 54 -7.62 -1.51 1.46
CA ALA A 54 -7.51 -1.30 0.02
C ALA A 54 -7.27 -2.63 -0.72
N LEU A 55 -7.36 -2.58 -2.05
CA LEU A 55 -7.03 -3.66 -2.96
C LEU A 55 -5.86 -3.22 -3.84
N LEU A 56 -4.84 -4.07 -3.94
CA LEU A 56 -3.79 -3.97 -4.94
C LEU A 56 -4.08 -4.97 -6.06
N LEU A 57 -4.31 -4.47 -7.27
CA LEU A 57 -4.49 -5.28 -8.47
C LEU A 57 -3.22 -5.22 -9.31
N LEU A 58 -2.70 -6.37 -9.71
CA LEU A 58 -1.62 -6.50 -10.69
C LEU A 58 -2.18 -7.14 -11.96
N THR A 59 -2.22 -6.39 -13.05
CA THR A 59 -2.70 -6.88 -14.35
C THR A 59 -1.53 -7.05 -15.32
N SER A 60 -1.38 -8.25 -15.89
CA SER A 60 -0.46 -8.47 -17.00
C SER A 60 -1.17 -8.38 -18.34
N HIS A 61 -0.44 -7.94 -19.36
CA HIS A 61 -0.93 -7.89 -20.73
C HIS A 61 -0.24 -8.99 -21.56
N GLY A 62 -0.98 -9.63 -22.47
CA GLY A 62 -0.47 -10.66 -23.38
C GLY A 62 -1.38 -11.88 -23.50
N ILE A 63 -0.88 -12.91 -24.18
CA ILE A 63 -1.62 -14.16 -24.46
C ILE A 63 -2.03 -14.88 -23.16
N ASP A 64 -1.16 -14.84 -22.14
CA ASP A 64 -1.41 -15.40 -20.82
C ASP A 64 -1.69 -14.28 -19.80
N ALA A 65 -2.61 -13.36 -20.15
CA ALA A 65 -3.01 -12.27 -19.27
C ALA A 65 -3.57 -12.83 -17.95
N ALA A 66 -3.05 -12.34 -16.84
CA ALA A 66 -3.44 -12.74 -15.51
C ALA A 66 -3.64 -11.49 -14.64
N THR A 67 -4.65 -11.54 -13.79
CA THR A 67 -4.86 -10.54 -12.74
C THR A 67 -4.58 -11.19 -11.39
N LEU A 68 -3.71 -10.58 -10.61
CA LEU A 68 -3.51 -10.93 -9.21
C LEU A 68 -4.14 -9.83 -8.35
N THR A 69 -4.84 -10.23 -7.29
CA THR A 69 -5.50 -9.32 -6.37
C THR A 69 -5.00 -9.59 -4.95
N PHE A 70 -4.59 -8.53 -4.27
CA PHE A 70 -4.16 -8.57 -2.88
C PHE A 70 -5.04 -7.66 -2.04
N CYS A 71 -5.53 -8.16 -0.91
CA CYS A 71 -6.21 -7.35 0.08
C CYS A 71 -5.16 -6.72 1.02
N LEU A 72 -5.15 -5.40 1.08
CA LEU A 72 -4.30 -4.61 1.95
C LEU A 72 -5.12 -4.21 3.17
N LYS A 73 -4.62 -4.54 4.36
CA LYS A 73 -5.24 -4.16 5.63
C LYS A 73 -4.17 -3.59 6.54
N SER A 74 -4.45 -2.42 7.12
CA SER A 74 -3.54 -1.76 8.05
C SER A 74 -4.28 -1.21 9.25
N GLU A 75 -3.64 -1.27 10.42
CA GLU A 75 -4.18 -0.81 11.69
C GLU A 75 -3.01 -0.40 12.61
N VAL A 76 -3.16 0.77 13.25
CA VAL A 76 -2.25 1.22 14.31
C VAL A 76 -2.74 0.68 15.64
N LYS A 77 -2.02 -0.29 16.21
CA LYS A 77 -2.40 -0.90 17.50
C LYS A 77 -1.87 -0.15 18.71
N HIS A 78 -0.77 0.57 18.54
CA HIS A 78 -0.10 1.26 19.63
C HIS A 78 0.66 2.49 19.09
N ILE A 79 0.63 3.58 19.85
CA ILE A 79 1.38 4.80 19.57
C ILE A 79 2.13 5.14 20.85
N GLU A 80 3.46 5.15 20.78
CA GLU A 80 4.31 5.58 21.89
C GLU A 80 4.42 7.10 21.89
N PRO A 81 4.02 7.81 22.95
CA PRO A 81 4.22 9.25 23.04
C PRO A 81 5.70 9.58 23.11
N ALA A 82 6.18 10.49 22.24
CA ALA A 82 7.56 10.96 22.26
C ALA A 82 7.89 11.81 23.50
N GLY A 83 6.86 12.36 24.18
CA GLY A 83 7.01 13.17 25.38
C GLY A 83 5.70 13.81 25.79
N VAL A 84 5.69 14.47 26.96
CA VAL A 84 4.53 15.18 27.50
C VAL A 84 4.83 16.67 27.51
N ILE A 85 3.96 17.47 26.89
CA ILE A 85 4.04 18.93 26.92
C ILE A 85 2.99 19.43 27.91
N LYS A 86 3.43 20.17 28.94
CA LYS A 86 2.52 20.81 29.91
C LYS A 86 2.14 22.20 29.39
N CYS A 87 0.84 22.47 29.26
CA CYS A 87 0.31 23.78 28.86
C CYS A 87 -0.76 24.25 29.86
N LYS A 88 -0.87 25.58 30.03
CA LYS A 88 -1.94 26.24 30.79
C LYS A 88 -2.79 27.02 29.79
N SER A 89 -4.12 26.89 29.85
CA SER A 89 -5.06 27.72 29.09
C SER A 89 -5.96 28.47 30.07
N PRO A 90 -6.32 29.74 29.81
CA PRO A 90 -7.36 30.40 30.59
C PRO A 90 -8.67 29.64 30.37
N CYS A 91 -9.40 29.39 31.46
CA CYS A 91 -10.77 28.89 31.37
C CYS A 91 -11.68 30.03 30.93
N TYR A 92 -12.75 29.72 30.20
CA TYR A 92 -13.80 30.69 29.92
C TYR A 92 -14.44 31.14 31.24
N GLU A 93 -14.43 32.43 31.52
CA GLU A 93 -15.10 33.03 32.68
C GLU A 93 -16.50 33.49 32.25
N LEU A 94 -17.54 33.11 33.02
CA LEU A 94 -18.96 33.42 32.79
C LEU A 94 -19.37 34.75 33.41
#